data_AF-K5VDU7-F1
#
_entry.id   AF-K5VDU7-F1
#
_cell.length_a   1.000
_cell.length_b   1.000
_cell.length_c   1.000
_cell.angle_alpha   90.00
_cell.angle_beta   90.00
_cell.angle_gamma   90.00
#
_symmetry.space_group_name_H-M   'P 1'
#
loop_
_entity.id
_entity.type
_entity.pdbx_description
1 polymer ?
#
loop_
_entity_poly.entity_id
_entity_poly.type
_entity_poly.pdbx_seq_one_letter_code
_entity_poly.pdbx_strand_id
1 'polypeptide(L)'
;MLNLALLPLVWLSILASPALWGAASQDSNVGAFVPLRIEGDRNTTIFEGRIFTTGHNVTTPSGGDHRCDGTNLGAHPFPGSTATSALADAAKKEGFTFDGSVSLQLTH
;
A
#
# COMPACT_ATOMS: atom_id res chain seq x y z
N MET A 1 -33.99 73.47 -5.81
CA MET A 1 -34.34 72.04 -5.88
C MET A 1 -33.08 71.28 -6.29
N LEU A 2 -32.61 70.40 -5.42
CA LEU A 2 -31.39 69.58 -5.58
C LEU A 2 -31.63 68.47 -6.64
N ASN A 3 -30.63 68.18 -7.49
CA ASN A 3 -30.35 66.80 -7.95
C ASN A 3 -28.97 66.77 -8.64
N LEU A 4 -27.89 66.49 -7.92
CA LEU A 4 -27.29 65.17 -7.64
C LEU A 4 -26.67 64.50 -8.88
N ALA A 5 -25.34 64.40 -8.84
CA ALA A 5 -24.44 63.89 -9.87
C ALA A 5 -24.56 62.38 -10.10
N LEU A 6 -24.31 61.92 -11.32
CA LEU A 6 -24.09 60.51 -11.65
C LEU A 6 -22.78 60.38 -12.45
N LEU A 7 -21.72 59.96 -11.76
CA LEU A 7 -20.51 59.42 -12.36
C LEU A 7 -20.75 57.93 -12.66
N PRO A 8 -20.41 57.41 -13.85
CA PRO A 8 -20.55 55.98 -14.11
C PRO A 8 -19.47 55.19 -13.35
N LEU A 9 -19.93 54.28 -12.49
CA LEU A 9 -19.12 53.29 -11.79
C LEU A 9 -18.35 52.42 -12.79
N VAL A 10 -17.04 52.36 -12.61
CA VAL A 10 -16.15 51.38 -13.23
C VAL A 10 -16.39 50.04 -12.54
N TRP A 11 -17.02 49.07 -13.20
CA TRP A 11 -17.10 47.68 -12.73
C TRP A 11 -16.28 46.81 -13.68
N LEU A 12 -14.98 46.68 -13.39
CA LEU A 12 -14.09 45.73 -14.06
C LEU A 12 -14.21 44.39 -13.32
N SER A 13 -15.17 43.56 -13.72
CA SER A 13 -15.33 42.21 -13.18
C SER A 13 -14.19 41.32 -13.70
N ILE A 14 -13.17 41.12 -12.89
CA ILE A 14 -12.12 40.12 -13.12
C ILE A 14 -12.79 38.74 -13.01
N LEU A 15 -12.92 38.04 -14.13
CA LEU A 15 -13.30 36.63 -14.15
C LEU A 15 -12.13 35.82 -13.56
N ALA A 16 -12.24 35.43 -12.29
CA ALA A 16 -11.36 34.43 -11.71
C ALA A 16 -11.71 33.06 -12.32
N SER A 17 -10.93 32.62 -13.31
CA SER A 17 -11.00 31.25 -13.81
C SER A 17 -10.63 30.28 -12.68
N PRO A 18 -11.48 29.32 -12.29
CA PRO A 18 -11.05 28.26 -11.40
C PRO A 18 -10.06 27.38 -12.16
N ALA A 19 -8.78 27.48 -11.82
CA ALA A 19 -7.82 26.47 -12.21
C ALA A 19 -8.27 25.15 -11.59
N LEU A 20 -8.66 24.20 -12.44
CA LEU A 20 -8.89 22.81 -12.04
C LEU A 20 -7.53 22.24 -11.61
N TRP A 21 -7.19 22.38 -10.33
CA TRP A 21 -6.16 21.54 -9.72
C TRP A 21 -6.71 20.12 -9.65
N GLY A 22 -6.42 19.33 -10.68
CA GLY A 22 -6.56 17.88 -10.60
C GLY A 22 -5.59 17.38 -9.53
N ALA A 23 -6.11 16.90 -8.40
CA ALA A 23 -5.31 16.17 -7.44
C ALA A 23 -4.75 14.91 -8.14
N ALA A 24 -3.43 14.77 -8.16
CA ALA A 24 -2.82 13.52 -8.59
C ALA A 24 -3.34 12.38 -7.69
N SER A 25 -3.82 11.29 -8.28
CA SER A 25 -4.14 10.06 -7.55
C SER A 25 -2.87 9.61 -6.85
N GLN A 26 -2.86 9.58 -5.51
CA GLN A 26 -1.76 9.00 -4.76
C GLN A 26 -1.71 7.51 -5.10
N ASP A 27 -0.63 7.05 -5.74
CA ASP A 27 -0.33 5.62 -5.75
C ASP A 27 -0.04 5.23 -4.31
N SER A 28 -1.05 4.62 -3.72
CA SER A 28 -1.14 4.47 -2.29
C SER A 28 -0.46 3.21 -1.78
N ASN A 29 0.11 2.40 -2.68
CA ASN A 29 0.89 1.21 -2.33
C ASN A 29 2.33 1.57 -1.96
N VAL A 30 2.46 2.44 -0.97
CA VAL A 30 3.76 2.97 -0.55
C VAL A 30 4.55 1.85 0.12
N GLY A 31 5.69 1.50 -0.48
CA GLY A 31 6.58 0.48 0.07
C GLY A 31 7.33 0.95 1.31
N ALA A 32 7.70 0.01 2.17
CA ALA A 32 8.38 0.27 3.43
C ALA A 32 9.55 -0.68 3.66
N PHE A 33 10.57 -0.20 4.39
CA PHE A 33 11.65 -1.05 4.91
C PHE A 33 11.25 -1.68 6.24
N VAL A 34 10.91 -2.97 6.20
CA VAL A 34 10.50 -3.76 7.36
C VAL A 34 11.72 -4.48 7.96
N PRO A 35 12.00 -4.33 9.27
CA PRO A 35 12.91 -5.22 9.96
C PRO A 35 12.26 -6.61 10.08
N LEU A 36 12.89 -7.61 9.50
CA LEU A 36 12.36 -8.96 9.38
C LEU A 36 13.38 -9.98 9.88
N ARG A 37 12.90 -10.92 10.69
CA ARG A 37 13.63 -12.11 11.10
C ARG A 37 12.79 -13.35 10.76
N ILE A 38 13.40 -14.31 10.09
CA ILE A 38 12.77 -15.57 9.66
C ILE A 38 13.52 -16.70 10.34
N GLU A 39 12.80 -17.49 11.11
CA GLU A 39 13.32 -18.66 11.79
C GLU A 39 12.91 -19.92 11.05
N GLY A 40 13.85 -20.85 10.94
CA GLY A 40 13.64 -22.20 10.45
C GLY A 40 13.48 -23.19 11.59
N ASP A 41 13.62 -24.48 11.26
CA ASP A 41 13.61 -25.52 12.26
C ASP A 41 14.90 -25.50 13.10
N ARG A 42 14.83 -26.13 14.29
CA ARG A 42 15.98 -26.43 15.13
C ARG A 42 16.88 -25.23 15.45
N ASN A 43 16.28 -24.09 15.77
CA ASN A 43 17.00 -22.89 16.24
C ASN A 43 17.92 -22.27 15.16
N THR A 44 17.51 -22.40 13.89
CA THR A 44 18.20 -21.80 12.74
C THR A 44 17.53 -20.50 12.35
N THR A 45 18.30 -19.42 12.19
CA THR A 45 17.81 -18.18 11.56
C THR A 45 18.10 -18.24 10.06
N ILE A 46 17.03 -18.23 9.26
CA ILE A 46 17.11 -18.27 7.79
C ILE A 46 17.46 -16.89 7.23
N PHE A 47 16.88 -15.85 7.82
CA PHE A 47 17.11 -14.47 7.43
C PHE A 47 16.97 -13.54 8.62
N GLU A 48 17.84 -12.54 8.71
CA GLU A 48 17.68 -11.40 9.61
C GLU A 48 18.19 -10.14 8.90
N GLY A 49 17.34 -9.12 8.79
CA GLY A 49 17.71 -7.88 8.13
C GLY A 49 16.53 -6.99 7.80
N ARG A 50 16.77 -5.98 6.96
CA ARG A 50 15.71 -5.11 6.44
C ARG A 50 15.32 -5.57 5.04
N ILE A 51 14.02 -5.70 4.80
CA ILE A 51 13.47 -5.96 3.48
C ILE A 51 12.58 -4.78 3.05
N PHE A 52 12.73 -4.34 1.81
CA PHE A 52 11.76 -3.41 1.23
C PHE A 52 10.59 -4.21 0.68
N THR A 53 9.37 -3.83 1.05
CA THR A 53 8.15 -4.53 0.62
C THR A 53 6.99 -3.57 0.40
N THR A 54 6.08 -3.94 -0.50
CA THR A 54 4.79 -3.30 -0.78
C THR A 54 3.65 -4.30 -0.55
N GLY A 55 2.41 -3.85 -0.55
CA GLY A 55 1.27 -4.76 -0.63
C GLY A 55 1.22 -5.41 -2.02
N HIS A 56 1.13 -6.74 -2.09
CA HIS A 56 1.04 -7.47 -3.35
C HIS A 56 0.47 -8.87 -3.15
N ASN A 57 0.21 -9.58 -4.26
CA ASN A 57 -0.19 -10.98 -4.18
C ASN A 57 1.04 -11.88 -4.00
N VAL A 58 0.89 -12.89 -3.16
CA VAL A 58 1.93 -13.87 -2.84
C VAL A 58 1.52 -15.23 -3.37
N THR A 59 2.42 -15.85 -4.14
CA THR A 59 2.28 -17.21 -4.66
C THR A 59 3.34 -18.11 -4.02
N THR A 60 2.96 -19.27 -3.50
CA THR A 60 3.89 -20.28 -2.93
C THR A 60 4.11 -21.45 -3.91
N PRO A 61 5.10 -22.35 -3.68
CA PRO A 61 5.37 -23.48 -4.57
C PRO A 61 4.19 -24.43 -4.79
N SER A 62 3.39 -24.72 -3.77
CA SER A 62 2.16 -25.52 -3.87
C SER A 62 1.04 -24.80 -4.63
N GLY A 63 1.25 -23.53 -4.96
CA GLY A 63 0.35 -22.72 -5.78
C GLY A 63 -0.66 -21.91 -4.97
N GLY A 64 -1.59 -21.30 -5.70
CA GLY A 64 -2.49 -20.28 -5.18
C GLY A 64 -1.88 -18.89 -5.29
N ASP A 65 -2.72 -17.87 -5.51
CA ASP A 65 -2.32 -16.47 -5.45
C ASP A 65 -3.12 -15.77 -4.37
N HIS A 66 -2.43 -15.31 -3.33
CA HIS A 66 -3.04 -14.79 -2.11
C HIS A 66 -2.80 -13.29 -2.01
N ARG A 67 -3.87 -12.50 -1.93
CA ARG A 67 -3.76 -11.06 -1.73
C ARG A 67 -3.24 -10.74 -0.33
N CYS A 68 -2.00 -10.27 -0.24
CA CYS A 68 -1.29 -9.94 1.00
C CYS A 68 -0.95 -8.45 1.05
N ASP A 69 -1.96 -7.60 0.90
CA ASP A 69 -1.81 -6.16 0.73
C ASP A 69 -2.39 -5.30 1.87
N GLY A 70 -2.88 -5.91 2.94
CA GLY A 70 -3.36 -5.19 4.12
C GLY A 70 -4.67 -4.42 3.93
N THR A 71 -5.31 -4.47 2.75
CA THR A 71 -6.59 -3.77 2.51
C THR A 71 -7.73 -4.30 3.37
N ASN A 72 -7.61 -5.53 3.89
CA ASN A 72 -8.53 -6.16 4.85
C ASN A 72 -10.01 -6.02 4.42
N LEU A 73 -10.34 -6.58 3.25
CA LEU A 73 -11.68 -6.51 2.64
C LEU A 73 -12.18 -5.06 2.41
N GLY A 74 -11.26 -4.12 2.22
CA GLY A 74 -11.56 -2.71 2.00
C GLY A 74 -11.67 -1.89 3.29
N ALA A 75 -11.41 -2.48 4.46
CA ALA A 75 -11.31 -1.73 5.73
C ALA A 75 -10.15 -0.73 5.72
N HIS A 76 -9.09 -1.02 4.95
CA HIS A 76 -8.05 -0.06 4.63
C HIS A 76 -8.12 0.28 3.13
N PRO A 77 -8.18 1.58 2.76
CA PRO A 77 -8.48 2.00 1.39
C PRO A 77 -7.34 1.71 0.41
N PHE A 78 -6.14 1.42 0.92
CA PHE A 78 -4.91 1.41 0.15
C PHE A 78 -4.04 0.21 0.51
N PRO A 79 -3.41 -0.45 -0.48
CA PRO A 79 -2.41 -1.48 -0.26
C PRO A 79 -1.23 -1.01 0.60
N GLY A 80 -0.65 -1.92 1.37
CA GLY A 80 0.57 -1.67 2.14
C GLY A 80 1.30 -2.95 2.49
N SER A 81 2.52 -2.80 2.99
CA SER A 81 3.36 -3.91 3.45
C SER A 81 2.65 -4.77 4.49
N THR A 82 2.66 -6.09 4.30
CA THR A 82 2.22 -7.07 5.30
C THR A 82 3.39 -7.95 5.73
N ALA A 83 3.23 -8.69 6.84
CA ALA A 83 4.24 -9.68 7.24
C ALA A 83 4.47 -10.74 6.14
N THR A 84 3.39 -11.17 5.47
CA THR A 84 3.47 -12.17 4.40
C THR A 84 4.10 -11.62 3.12
N SER A 85 3.81 -10.37 2.74
CA SER A 85 4.48 -9.73 1.61
C SER A 85 5.98 -9.54 1.87
N ALA A 86 6.35 -9.17 3.10
CA ALA A 86 7.75 -9.06 3.52
C ALA A 86 8.48 -10.42 3.48
N LEU A 87 7.83 -11.50 3.95
CA LEU A 87 8.35 -12.86 3.86
C LEU A 87 8.56 -13.28 2.40
N ALA A 88 7.61 -12.99 1.52
CA ALA A 88 7.70 -13.32 0.10
C ALA A 88 8.83 -12.57 -0.61
N ASP A 89 8.99 -11.28 -0.32
CA ASP A 89 10.08 -10.47 -0.88
C ASP A 89 11.45 -10.95 -0.37
N ALA A 90 11.56 -11.33 0.91
CA ALA A 90 12.78 -11.91 1.45
C ALA A 90 13.10 -13.27 0.82
N ALA A 91 12.09 -14.14 0.65
CA ALA A 91 12.23 -15.44 -0.01
C ALA A 91 12.75 -15.29 -1.44
N LYS A 92 12.14 -14.37 -2.20
CA LYS A 92 12.56 -14.03 -3.56
C LYS A 92 13.98 -13.47 -3.61
N LYS A 93 14.34 -12.58 -2.67
CA LYS A 93 15.65 -11.93 -2.63
C LYS A 93 16.78 -12.88 -2.24
N GLU A 94 16.53 -13.75 -1.27
CA GLU A 94 17.54 -14.65 -0.68
C GLU A 94 17.53 -16.05 -1.32
N GLY A 95 16.54 -16.37 -2.17
CA GLY A 95 16.51 -17.61 -2.94
C GLY A 95 16.01 -18.84 -2.16
N PHE A 96 15.28 -18.65 -1.06
CA PHE A 96 14.60 -19.75 -0.36
C PHE A 96 13.12 -19.83 -0.74
N THR A 97 12.49 -20.96 -0.47
CA THR A 97 11.05 -21.15 -0.64
C THR A 97 10.36 -21.28 0.72
N PHE A 98 9.07 -20.96 0.78
CA PHE A 98 8.22 -21.22 1.92
C PHE A 98 6.86 -21.70 1.44
N ASP A 99 6.26 -22.59 2.22
CA ASP A 99 4.96 -23.15 1.90
C ASP A 99 4.30 -23.75 3.14
N GLY A 100 2.99 -23.96 3.08
CA GLY A 100 2.23 -24.61 4.15
C GLY A 100 1.33 -25.69 3.59
N SER A 101 1.55 -26.94 4.01
CA SER A 101 0.58 -28.02 3.80
C SER A 101 -0.33 -28.12 5.02
N VAL A 102 -1.64 -28.23 4.79
CA VAL A 102 -2.56 -28.61 5.87
C VAL A 102 -2.34 -30.09 6.17
N SER A 103 -1.77 -30.40 7.32
CA SER A 103 -1.91 -31.74 7.87
C SER A 103 -3.29 -31.80 8.52
N LEU A 104 -4.22 -32.57 7.94
CA LEU A 104 -5.44 -32.97 8.63
C LEU A 104 -5.03 -33.96 9.73
N GLN A 105 -4.46 -33.43 10.81
CA GLN A 105 -4.15 -34.21 11.99
C GLN A 105 -5.49 -34.42 12.68
N LEU A 106 -6.17 -35.52 12.33
CA LEU A 106 -7.31 -36.05 13.09
C LEU A 106 -6.83 -36.15 14.54
N THR A 107 -7.29 -35.22 15.38
CA THR A 107 -7.10 -35.28 16.82
C THR A 107 -7.69 -36.60 17.29
N HIS A 108 -6.82 -37.45 17.81
CA HIS A 108 -7.19 -38.70 18.49
C HIS A 108 -7.89 -38.40 19.81
#